data_AF-A0A3D5F5Z5-F1
#
_entry.id   AF-A0A3D5F5Z5-F1
#
_cell.length_a   1.000
_cell.length_b   1.000
_cell.length_c   1.000
_cell.angle_alpha   90.00
_cell.angle_beta   90.00
_cell.angle_gamma   90.00
#
_symmetry.space_group_name_H-M   'P 1'
#
loop_
_entity.id
_entity.type
_entity.pdbx_description
1 polymer ?
#
loop_
_entity_poly.entity_id
_entity_poly.type
_entity_poly.pdbx_seq_one_letter_code
_entity_poly.pdbx_strand_id
1 'polypeptide(L)' 'MSNQLESLRKLTTVVADTGDIDAIKKYQPVDATTNPSLLLKAASLPQYAALIDDAVSWAASQSDDA' A
#
# COMPACT_ATOMS: atom_id res chain seq x y z
N MET A 1 11.54 -24.81 9.30
CA MET A 1 12.16 -25.01 7.97
C MET A 1 12.01 -23.68 7.25
N SER A 2 13.09 -23.05 6.77
CA SER A 2 12.94 -21.72 6.17
C SER A 2 12.28 -21.82 4.80
N ASN A 3 11.26 -20.99 4.56
CA ASN A 3 10.65 -20.92 3.23
C ASN A 3 11.55 -20.13 2.26
N GLN A 4 11.20 -20.13 0.97
CA GLN A 4 12.01 -19.47 -0.06
C GLN A 4 12.18 -17.96 0.19
N LEU A 5 11.12 -17.29 0.69
CA LEU A 5 11.16 -15.87 1.00
C LEU A 5 12.12 -15.56 2.16
N GLU A 6 12.12 -16.38 3.22
CA GLU A 6 13.05 -16.25 4.35
C GLU A 6 14.49 -16.51 3.94
N SER A 7 14.73 -17.43 3.01
CA SER A 7 16.07 -17.64 2.44
C SER A 7 16.51 -16.46 1.60
N LEU A 8 15.61 -15.86 0.79
CA LEU A 8 15.91 -14.69 -0.05
C LEU A 8 16.29 -13.46 0.78
N ARG A 9 15.60 -13.23 1.91
CA ARG A 9 15.88 -12.12 2.85
C ARG A 9 17.31 -12.08 3.39
N LYS A 10 18.00 -13.23 3.42
CA LYS A 10 19.40 -13.31 3.87
C LYS A 10 20.39 -12.81 2.82
N LEU A 11 19.97 -12.71 1.57
CA LEU A 11 20.83 -12.40 0.43
C LEU A 11 20.52 -11.03 -0.18
N THR A 12 19.29 -10.53 -0.04
CA THR A 12 18.85 -9.27 -0.64
C THR A 12 17.80 -8.57 0.22
N THR A 13 17.65 -7.28 -0.01
CA THR A 13 16.56 -6.47 0.53
C THR A 13 15.27 -6.79 -0.22
N VAL A 14 14.28 -7.30 0.52
CA VAL A 14 12.97 -7.62 -0.05
C VAL A 14 12.07 -6.38 0.00
N VAL A 15 11.50 -6.02 -1.14
CA VAL A 15 10.54 -4.92 -1.31
C VAL A 15 9.20 -5.51 -1.77
N ALA A 16 8.07 -5.00 -1.26
CA ALA A 16 6.74 -5.39 -1.74
C ALA A 16 6.19 -4.36 -2.73
N ASP A 17 5.83 -4.79 -3.93
CA ASP A 17 5.21 -3.94 -4.95
C ASP A 17 3.69 -4.02 -4.88
N THR A 18 3.09 -3.27 -3.95
CA THR A 18 1.64 -3.31 -3.69
C THR A 18 1.14 -2.07 -2.96
N GLY A 19 -0.12 -1.69 -3.20
CA GLY A 19 -0.87 -0.74 -2.37
C GLY A 19 -1.67 -1.42 -1.24
N ASP A 20 -1.61 -2.75 -1.13
CA ASP A 20 -2.36 -3.50 -0.11
C ASP A 20 -1.58 -3.62 1.20
N ILE A 21 -2.02 -2.87 2.21
CA ILE A 21 -1.42 -2.78 3.54
C ILE A 21 -1.43 -4.14 4.25
N ASP A 22 -2.45 -4.98 4.07
CA ASP A 22 -2.51 -6.28 4.75
C ASP A 22 -1.48 -7.26 4.19
N ALA A 23 -1.21 -7.19 2.88
CA ALA A 23 -0.12 -7.93 2.28
C ALA A 23 1.25 -7.45 2.81
N ILE A 24 1.44 -6.14 2.95
CA ILE A 24 2.67 -5.57 3.54
C ILE A 24 2.86 -6.07 4.97
N LYS A 25 1.82 -6.01 5.82
CA LYS A 25 1.84 -6.54 7.19
C LYS A 25 2.14 -8.04 7.24
N LYS A 26 1.57 -8.83 6.33
CA LYS A 26 1.77 -10.28 6.27
C LYS A 26 3.21 -10.63 5.92
N TYR A 27 3.76 -9.97 4.91
CA TYR A 27 5.07 -10.35 4.38
C TYR A 27 6.22 -9.61 5.05
N GLN A 28 6.00 -8.47 5.70
CA GLN A 28 7.03 -7.69 6.40
C GLN A 28 8.25 -7.39 5.50
N PRO A 29 8.06 -6.77 4.32
CA PRO A 29 9.19 -6.34 3.48
C PRO A 29 9.97 -5.22 4.19
N VAL A 30 11.18 -4.91 3.69
CA VAL A 30 11.95 -3.76 4.17
C VAL A 30 11.31 -2.47 3.66
N ASP A 31 11.04 -2.40 2.36
CA ASP A 31 10.36 -1.28 1.72
C ASP A 31 9.09 -1.76 0.99
N ALA A 32 8.23 -0.82 0.60
CA ALA A 32 7.13 -1.07 -0.31
C ALA A 32 7.13 -0.04 -1.44
N THR A 33 6.82 -0.48 -2.66
CA THR A 33 6.66 0.39 -3.82
C THR A 33 5.19 0.46 -4.23
N THR A 34 4.77 1.66 -4.58
CA THR A 34 3.48 1.91 -5.21
C THR A 34 3.70 2.50 -6.60
N ASN A 35 2.70 2.38 -7.45
CA ASN A 35 2.60 3.11 -8.71
C ASN A 35 1.12 3.47 -8.95
N PRO A 36 0.79 4.33 -9.93
CA PRO A 36 -0.59 4.76 -10.15
C PRO A 36 -1.58 3.60 -10.32
N SER A 37 -1.19 2.54 -11.04
CA SER A 37 -2.05 1.37 -11.25
C SER A 37 -2.33 0.59 -9.96
N LEU A 38 -1.32 0.44 -9.10
CA LEU A 38 -1.46 -0.22 -7.80
C LEU A 38 -2.33 0.59 -6.84
N LEU A 39 -2.19 1.92 -6.85
CA LEU A 39 -3.05 2.81 -6.05
C LEU A 39 -4.49 2.75 -6.52
N LEU A 40 -4.75 2.78 -7.83
CA LEU A 40 -6.10 2.66 -8.38
C LEU A 40 -6.77 1.35 -7.94
N LYS A 41 -6.02 0.24 -8.00
CA LYS A 41 -6.51 -1.06 -7.55
C LYS A 41 -6.80 -1.07 -6.05
N ALA A 42 -5.90 -0.51 -5.24
CA ALA A 42 -6.07 -0.43 -3.79
C ALA A 42 -7.26 0.46 -3.41
N ALA A 43 -7.40 1.64 -4.00
CA ALA A 43 -8.51 2.57 -3.74
C ALA A 43 -9.89 1.96 -4.03
N SER A 44 -9.97 0.94 -4.87
CA SER A 44 -11.20 0.21 -5.17
C SER A 44 -11.58 -0.85 -4.13
N LEU A 45 -10.72 -1.12 -3.14
CA LEU A 45 -10.96 -2.12 -2.11
C LEU A 45 -11.82 -1.55 -0.98
N PRO A 46 -12.89 -2.24 -0.54
CA PRO A 46 -13.83 -1.70 0.45
C PRO A 46 -13.19 -1.27 1.77
N GLN A 47 -12.17 -1.99 2.23
CA GLN A 47 -11.46 -1.66 3.48
C GLN A 47 -10.72 -0.33 3.44
N TYR A 48 -10.46 0.22 2.26
CA TYR A 48 -9.78 1.50 2.08
C TYR A 48 -10.74 2.64 1.73
N ALA A 49 -12.04 2.38 1.60
CA ALA A 49 -13.03 3.40 1.25
C ALA A 49 -13.00 4.62 2.19
N ALA A 50 -12.95 4.39 3.50
CA ALA A 50 -12.87 5.46 4.49
C ALA A 50 -11.64 6.37 4.30
N LEU A 51 -10.48 5.80 3.92
CA LEU A 51 -9.28 6.58 3.66
C LEU A 51 -9.41 7.45 2.41
N ILE A 52 -10.14 6.98 1.41
CA ILE A 52 -10.44 7.76 0.19
C ILE A 52 -11.41 8.88 0.52
N ASP A 53 -12.47 8.60 1.27
CA ASP A 53 -13.46 9.60 1.70
C ASP A 53 -12.80 10.70 2.55
N ASP A 54 -11.92 10.33 3.49
CA ASP A 54 -11.14 11.25 4.30
C ASP A 54 -10.21 12.11 3.42
N ALA A 55 -9.53 11.52 2.44
CA ALA A 55 -8.64 12.24 1.52
C ALA A 55 -9.40 13.24 0.65
N VAL A 56 -10.57 12.87 0.13
CA VAL A 56 -11.44 13.76 -0.66
C VAL A 56 -11.99 14.89 0.21
N SER A 57 -12.46 14.57 1.42
CA SER A 57 -12.98 15.56 2.37
C SER A 57 -11.91 16.56 2.80
N TRP A 58 -10.70 16.07 3.07
CA TRP A 58 -9.56 16.93 3.36
C TRP A 58 -9.24 17.83 2.18
N ALA A 59 -9.12 17.28 0.96
CA ALA A 59 -8.82 18.08 -0.23
C ALA A 59 -9.87 19.17 -0.49
N ALA A 60 -11.17 18.85 -0.32
CA ALA A 60 -12.26 19.82 -0.43
C ALA A 60 -12.14 20.95 0.60
N SER A 61 -11.69 20.65 1.83
CA SER A 61 -11.47 21.68 2.86
C SER A 61 -10.29 22.62 2.60
N GLN A 62 -9.35 22.22 1.74
CA GLN A 62 -8.17 23.01 1.38
C GLN A 62 -8.38 23.79 0.08
N SER A 63 -9.50 23.56 -0.62
CA SER A 63 -9.82 24.22 -1.89
C SER A 63 -10.55 25.53 -1.63
N ASP A 64 -10.07 26.61 -2.24
CA ASP A 64 -10.81 27.88 -2.32
C ASP A 64 -11.87 27.87 -3.44
N ASP A 65 -11.84 26.84 -4.30
CA ASP A 65 -12.85 26.59 -5.32
C ASP A 65 -14.09 25.99 -4.64
N ALA A 66 -15.04 26.86 -4.26
CA ALA A 66 -16.39 26.51 -3.79
C ALA A 66 -17.42 26.52 -4.93
#